data_AF-A0A5K0WK36-F1
#
_entry.id   AF-A0A5K0WK36-F1
#
_cell.length_a   1.000
_cell.length_b   1.000
_cell.length_c   1.000
_cell.angle_alpha   90.00
_cell.angle_beta   90.00
_cell.angle_gamma   90.00
#
_symmetry.space_group_name_H-M   'P 1'
#
loop_
_entity.id
_entity.type
_entity.pdbx_description
1 polymer ?
#
loop_
_entity_poly.entity_id
_entity_poly.type
_entity_poly.pdbx_seq_one_letter_code
_entity_poly.pdbx_strand_id
1 'polypeptide(L)' 'AKTNVSKDASLSDICISTSAAPTYLPAHYFETKDSQGTTRHYNLSDGGVAANNP' A
#
# COMPACT_ATOMS: atom_id res chain seq x y z
N ALA A 1 -15.67 -12.01 -5.47
CA ALA A 1 -14.53 -11.86 -4.55
C ALA A 1 -15.03 -11.35 -3.20
N LYS A 2 -14.46 -11.77 -2.06
CA LYS A 2 -14.84 -11.22 -0.75
C LYS A 2 -14.11 -9.88 -0.56
N THR A 3 -14.85 -8.81 -0.30
CA THR A 3 -14.29 -7.48 0.03
C THR A 3 -13.60 -7.54 1.38
N ASN A 4 -12.29 -7.27 1.41
CA ASN A 4 -11.56 -7.15 2.67
C ASN A 4 -11.39 -5.67 2.97
N VAL A 5 -12.17 -5.15 3.92
CA VAL A 5 -12.19 -3.73 4.32
C VAL A 5 -10.79 -3.26 4.74
N SER A 6 -9.96 -4.13 5.33
CA SER A 6 -8.58 -3.77 5.69
C SER A 6 -7.70 -3.46 4.48
N LYS A 7 -8.07 -3.88 3.26
CA LYS A 7 -7.33 -3.60 2.01
C LYS A 7 -7.90 -2.40 1.25
N ASP A 8 -8.96 -1.79 1.75
CA ASP A 8 -9.60 -0.62 1.14
C ASP A 8 -8.86 0.66 1.57
N ALA A 9 -7.65 0.83 1.05
CA ALA A 9 -6.80 1.99 1.32
C ALA A 9 -7.15 3.16 0.39
N SER A 10 -6.77 4.38 0.77
CA SER A 10 -6.91 5.54 -0.11
C SER A 10 -6.14 5.31 -1.41
N LEU A 11 -6.72 5.71 -2.55
CA LEU A 11 -6.05 5.66 -3.84
C LEU A 11 -4.72 6.44 -3.82
N SER A 12 -4.65 7.55 -3.08
CA SER A 12 -3.42 8.33 -2.92
C SER A 12 -2.30 7.51 -2.27
N ASP A 13 -2.61 6.73 -1.23
CA ASP A 13 -1.62 5.90 -0.53
C ASP A 13 -1.10 4.79 -1.44
N ILE A 14 -1.98 4.20 -2.25
CA ILE A 14 -1.61 3.18 -3.23
C ILE A 14 -0.71 3.79 -4.32
N CYS A 15 -1.07 4.95 -4.86
CA CYS A 15 -0.28 5.64 -5.89
C CYS A 15 1.11 6.05 -5.38
N ILE A 16 1.20 6.62 -4.17
CA ILE A 16 2.49 7.00 -3.58
C ILE A 16 3.35 5.75 -3.36
N SER A 17 2.77 4.71 -2.77
CA SER A 17 3.47 3.45 -2.50
C SER A 17 4.02 2.81 -3.78
N THR A 18 3.18 2.63 -4.80
CA THR A 18 3.57 1.90 -6.01
C THR A 18 4.62 2.61 -6.86
N SER A 19 4.79 3.93 -6.67
CA SER A 19 5.79 4.73 -7.37
C SER A 19 7.04 5.02 -6.53
N ALA A 20 7.11 4.54 -5.28
CA ALA A 20 8.20 4.82 -4.35
C ALA A 20 9.47 4.02 -4.67
N ALA A 21 10.05 4.27 -5.85
CA ALA A 21 11.22 3.57 -6.39
C ALA A 21 12.42 3.70 -5.46
N PRO A 22 13.07 2.58 -5.07
CA PRO A 22 14.26 2.64 -4.22
C PRO A 22 15.30 3.57 -4.81
N THR A 23 15.96 4.36 -3.95
CA THR A 23 16.94 5.43 -4.29
C THR A 23 16.37 6.70 -4.92
N TYR A 24 15.13 6.69 -5.43
CA TYR A 24 14.48 7.89 -5.98
C TYR A 24 13.50 8.53 -4.98
N LEU A 25 12.72 7.70 -4.29
CA LEU A 25 11.68 8.13 -3.37
C LEU A 25 11.71 7.31 -2.08
N PRO A 26 11.34 7.90 -0.92
CA PRO A 26 11.25 7.17 0.34
C PRO A 26 10.08 6.16 0.32
N ALA A 27 10.21 5.08 1.09
CA ALA A 27 9.11 4.13 1.31
C ALA A 27 7.90 4.81 1.97
N HIS A 28 6.70 4.39 1.61
CA HIS A 28 5.45 4.98 2.09
C HIS A 28 4.85 4.16 3.22
N TYR A 29 4.43 4.86 4.27
CA TYR A 29 3.74 4.28 5.42
C TYR A 29 2.32 4.83 5.52
N PHE A 30 1.36 3.93 5.74
CA PHE A 30 -0.01 4.30 6.06
C PHE A 30 -0.73 3.18 6.81
N GLU A 31 -1.93 3.48 7.29
CA GLU A 31 -2.76 2.56 8.06
C GLU A 31 -4.17 2.48 7.51
N THR A 32 -4.79 1.31 7.63
CA THR A 32 -6.23 1.14 7.44
C THR A 32 -6.85 0.48 8.66
N LYS A 33 -8.18 0.55 8.75
CA LYS A 33 -8.95 -0.19 9.76
C LYS A 33 -9.80 -1.25 9.10
N ASP A 34 -9.87 -2.42 9.71
CA ASP A 34 -10.82 -3.44 9.29
C ASP A 34 -12.23 -3.16 9.84
N SER A 35 -13.18 -4.04 9.52
CA SER A 35 -14.57 -3.93 9.99
C SER A 35 -14.73 -4.12 11.50
N GLN A 36 -13.73 -4.65 12.19
CA GLN A 36 -13.68 -4.79 13.65
C GLN A 36 -12.89 -3.63 14.32
N GLY A 37 -12.43 -2.64 13.54
CA GLY A 37 -11.63 -1.53 14.02
C GLY A 37 -10.15 -1.87 14.26
N THR A 38 -9.71 -3.09 13.91
CA THR A 38 -8.30 -3.49 14.00
C THR A 38 -7.48 -2.69 13.01
N THR A 39 -6.39 -2.09 13.49
CA THR A 39 -5.47 -1.31 12.66
C THR A 39 -4.54 -2.26 11.89
N ARG A 40 -4.39 -2.01 10.60
CA ARG A 40 -3.42 -2.69 9.74
C ARG A 40 -2.41 -1.67 9.24
N HIS A 41 -1.14 -1.95 9.52
CA HIS A 41 -0.02 -1.12 9.09
C HIS A 41 0.49 -1.58 7.71
N TYR A 42 0.84 -0.61 6.86
CA TYR A 42 1.43 -0.82 5.55
C TYR A 42 2.76 -0.08 5.47
N ASN A 43 3.82 -0.79 5.12
CA ASN A 43 5.13 -0.25 4.80
C ASN A 43 5.44 -0.69 3.37
N LEU A 44 5.16 0.16 2.39
CA LEU A 44 5.19 -0.21 0.97
C LEU A 44 6.24 0.61 0.21
N SER A 45 6.69 0.03 -0.90
CA SER A 45 7.61 0.64 -1.86
C SER A 45 7.14 0.28 -3.27
N ASP A 46 7.92 0.67 -4.27
CA ASP A 46 7.60 0.59 -5.69
C ASP A 46 7.15 -0.80 -6.15
N GLY A 47 6.14 -0.81 -7.01
CA GLY A 47 5.59 -2.05 -7.58
C GLY A 47 6.62 -2.83 -8.40
N GLY A 48 7.55 -2.14 -9.06
CA GLY A 48 8.66 -2.72 -9.82
C GLY A 48 9.64 -3.53 -8.97
N VAL A 49 9.70 -3.32 -7.65
CA VAL A 49 10.45 -4.19 -6.72
C VAL A 49 9.78 -5.56 -6.61
N ALA A 50 8.45 -5.62 -6.67
CA ALA A 50 7.70 -6.88 -6.66
C ALA A 50 7.63 -7.51 -8.06
N ALA A 51 7.26 -6.72 -9.06
CA ALA A 51 7.23 -7.10 -10.47
C ALA A 51 7.22 -5.86 -11.38
N ASN A 52 8.14 -5.79 -12.33
CA ASN A 52 8.15 -4.77 -13.38
C ASN A 52 7.33 -5.15 -14.63
N ASN A 53 6.98 -6.44 -14.70
CA ASN A 53 6.19 -7.20 -15.68
C ASN A 53 4.82 -7.72 -15.19
N PRO A 54 3.97 -6.95 -14.49
CA PRO A 54 2.86 -7.50 -13.69
C PRO A 54 1.73 -8.15 -14.49
#